data_AF-A0A2E4QFR6-F1
#
_entry.id   AF-A0A2E4QFR6-F1
#
_cell.length_a   1.000
_cell.length_b   1.000
_cell.length_c   1.000
_cell.angle_alpha   90.00
_cell.angle_beta   90.00
_cell.angle_gamma   90.00
#
_symmetry.space_group_name_H-M   'P 1'
#
loop_
_entity.id
_entity.type
_entity.pdbx_description
1 polymer ?
#
loop_
_entity_poly.entity_id
_entity_poly.type
_entity_poly.pdbx_seq_one_letter_code
_entity_poly.pdbx_strand_id
1 'polypeptide(L)'
;MREIGIDVKLPTGEWDGDENCPFYGSLRLRGQMFEGVVSGVGMQKTITIERNNVRYMKKYERFEKRTSALSAHLPSCIGEVEIGDTVRVMECRPLSKTVSFCVIEKTGGEA
;
A
#
# COMPACT_ATOMS: atom_id res chain seq x y z
N MET A 1 -2.29 -13.56 15.94
CA MET A 1 -2.57 -12.22 15.40
C MET A 1 -1.71 -11.23 16.15
N ARG A 2 -0.88 -10.47 15.44
CA ARG A 2 0.03 -9.49 16.03
C ARG A 2 -0.60 -8.10 15.98
N GLU A 3 -0.43 -7.37 17.08
CA GLU A 3 -0.76 -5.96 17.14
C GLU A 3 0.38 -5.16 16.52
N ILE A 4 0.07 -4.42 15.45
CA ILE A 4 1.05 -3.65 14.66
C ILE A 4 1.31 -2.28 15.31
N GLY A 5 0.49 -1.87 16.28
CA GLY A 5 0.59 -0.58 16.96
C GLY A 5 0.02 0.59 16.14
N ILE A 6 -0.90 0.30 15.22
CA ILE A 6 -1.58 1.26 14.35
C ILE A 6 -3.08 0.96 14.43
N ASP A 7 -3.90 2.00 14.46
CA ASP A 7 -5.35 1.88 14.39
C ASP A 7 -5.80 1.64 12.96
N VAL A 8 -5.93 0.36 12.60
CA VAL A 8 -6.34 -0.13 11.28
C VAL A 8 -7.38 -1.23 11.46
N LYS A 9 -8.33 -1.31 10.52
CA LYS A 9 -9.29 -2.41 10.52
C LYS A 9 -8.56 -3.74 10.34
N LEU A 10 -8.94 -4.71 11.17
CA LEU A 10 -8.36 -6.04 11.12
C LEU A 10 -8.76 -6.71 9.81
N PRO A 11 -7.82 -7.40 9.13
CA PRO A 11 -8.11 -8.15 7.92
C PRO A 11 -9.13 -9.27 8.19
N THR A 12 -10.11 -9.41 7.30
CA THR A 12 -11.10 -10.49 7.33
C THR A 12 -10.74 -11.69 6.45
N GLY A 13 -9.69 -11.58 5.63
CA GLY A 13 -9.29 -12.62 4.69
C GLY A 13 -8.54 -13.80 5.33
N GLU A 14 -8.50 -14.92 4.61
CA GLU A 14 -7.73 -16.10 5.00
C GLU A 14 -6.21 -15.84 4.86
N TRP A 15 -5.42 -16.50 5.72
CA TRP A 15 -3.97 -16.35 5.72
C TRP A 15 -3.30 -17.54 5.03
N ASP A 16 -2.54 -17.25 3.97
CA ASP A 16 -1.84 -18.25 3.15
C ASP A 16 -0.51 -18.76 3.75
N GLY A 17 -0.17 -18.42 5.00
CA GLY A 17 1.10 -18.83 5.62
C GLY A 17 2.30 -17.95 5.27
N ASP A 18 2.11 -16.82 4.58
CA ASP A 18 3.20 -15.91 4.23
C ASP A 18 3.82 -15.24 5.46
N GLU A 19 5.14 -15.36 5.61
CA GLU A 19 5.93 -14.69 6.64
C GLU A 19 5.91 -13.16 6.49
N ASN A 20 5.65 -12.67 5.28
CA ASN A 20 5.63 -11.25 4.96
C ASN A 20 4.28 -10.56 5.21
N CYS A 21 3.23 -11.26 5.71
CA CYS A 21 2.00 -10.57 6.18
C CYS A 21 2.30 -9.87 7.52
N PRO A 22 1.94 -8.58 7.69
CA PRO A 22 2.24 -7.84 8.91
C PRO A 22 1.38 -8.28 10.12
N PHE A 23 0.21 -8.90 9.88
CA PHE A 23 -0.71 -9.33 10.94
C PHE A 23 -0.41 -10.72 11.50
N TYR A 24 -0.07 -11.69 10.65
CA TYR A 24 0.17 -13.08 11.05
C TYR A 24 1.64 -13.49 10.94
N GLY A 25 2.43 -12.78 10.15
CA GLY A 25 3.82 -13.09 9.88
C GLY A 25 4.83 -12.39 10.80
N SER A 26 6.08 -12.38 10.33
CA SER A 26 7.23 -11.81 11.03
C SER A 26 7.53 -10.36 10.63
N LEU A 27 6.90 -9.85 9.56
CA LEU A 27 7.18 -8.55 8.98
C LEU A 27 6.87 -7.41 9.96
N ARG A 28 7.88 -6.59 10.24
CA ARG A 28 7.73 -5.36 11.01
C ARG A 28 7.56 -4.17 10.08
N LEU A 29 6.56 -3.37 10.37
CA LEU A 29 6.30 -2.11 9.70
C LEU A 29 6.97 -0.96 10.48
N ARG A 30 7.31 0.12 9.78
CA ARG A 30 7.96 1.31 10.36
C ARG A 30 7.71 2.53 9.49
N GLY A 31 8.11 3.71 9.97
CA GLY A 31 8.25 4.89 9.11
C GLY A 31 6.92 5.45 8.63
N GLN A 32 6.85 5.76 7.33
CA GLN A 32 5.75 6.54 6.77
C GLN A 32 4.58 5.67 6.33
N MET A 33 3.37 6.22 6.50
CA MET A 33 2.12 5.67 6.00
C MET A 33 1.52 6.62 4.96
N PHE A 34 0.98 6.08 3.87
CA PHE A 34 0.32 6.89 2.85
C PHE A 34 -0.83 6.13 2.20
N GLU A 35 -1.69 6.92 1.60
CA GLU A 35 -2.85 6.47 0.83
C GLU A 35 -2.56 6.65 -0.65
N GLY A 36 -3.05 5.70 -1.45
CA GLY A 36 -2.95 5.75 -2.90
C GLY A 36 -3.99 4.87 -3.57
N VAL A 37 -4.14 5.07 -4.88
CA VAL A 37 -5.11 4.35 -5.69
C VAL A 37 -4.40 3.22 -6.43
N VAL A 38 -5.01 2.05 -6.48
CA VAL A 38 -4.45 0.88 -7.16
C VAL A 38 -4.55 1.07 -8.67
N SER A 39 -3.40 1.06 -9.36
CA SER A 39 -3.35 1.17 -10.82
C SER A 39 -3.15 -0.17 -11.53
N GLY A 40 -2.58 -1.17 -10.86
CA GLY A 40 -2.40 -2.49 -11.47
C GLY A 40 -2.18 -3.62 -10.48
N VAL A 41 -2.78 -4.78 -10.79
CA VAL A 41 -2.79 -6.01 -9.95
C VAL A 41 -2.13 -7.20 -10.70
N GLY A 42 -1.32 -6.93 -11.72
CA GLY A 42 -0.78 -7.98 -12.60
C GLY A 42 0.32 -8.87 -12.01
N MET A 43 0.85 -8.58 -10.82
CA MET A 43 1.98 -9.31 -10.23
C MET A 43 1.51 -10.18 -9.05
N GLN A 44 2.17 -11.33 -8.84
CA GLN A 44 1.88 -12.17 -7.68
C GLN A 44 2.24 -11.44 -6.38
N LYS A 45 1.26 -11.36 -5.45
CA LYS A 45 1.40 -10.77 -4.11
C LYS A 45 1.94 -9.34 -4.09
N THR A 46 1.86 -8.62 -5.21
CA THR A 46 2.41 -7.27 -5.36
C THR A 46 1.45 -6.45 -6.21
N ILE A 47 1.17 -5.24 -5.77
CA ILE A 47 0.33 -4.27 -6.50
C ILE A 47 1.12 -3.02 -6.82
N THR A 48 0.70 -2.34 -7.89
CA THR A 48 1.18 -1.01 -8.23
C THR A 48 0.14 0.02 -7.79
N ILE A 49 0.61 1.02 -7.06
CA ILE A 49 -0.18 2.09 -6.48
C ILE A 49 0.28 3.40 -7.09
N GLU A 50 -0.69 4.22 -7.46
CA GLU A 50 -0.47 5.57 -7.96
C GLU A 50 -0.88 6.61 -6.91
N ARG A 51 -0.01 7.61 -6.76
CA ARG A 51 -0.24 8.78 -5.94
C ARG A 51 -0.19 10.01 -6.81
N ASN A 52 -1.27 10.77 -6.78
CA ASN A 52 -1.37 12.07 -7.45
C ASN A 52 -0.92 13.17 -6.48
N ASN A 53 0.18 13.84 -6.80
CA ASN A 53 0.73 14.95 -6.04
C ASN A 53 0.80 16.20 -6.92
N VAL A 54 0.60 17.38 -6.33
CA VAL A 54 0.81 18.66 -7.00
C VAL A 54 2.13 19.27 -6.53
N ARG A 55 2.94 19.77 -7.48
CA ARG A 55 4.18 20.47 -7.19
C ARG A 55 4.04 21.93 -7.60
N TYR A 56 4.33 22.84 -6.67
CA TYR A 56 4.34 24.27 -6.96
C TYR A 56 5.60 24.70 -7.71
N MET A 57 5.45 25.38 -8.84
CA MET A 57 6.51 25.97 -9.65
C MET A 57 6.73 27.44 -9.28
N LYS A 58 7.71 27.71 -8.42
CA LYS A 58 7.99 29.06 -7.88
C LYS A 58 8.12 30.16 -8.93
N LYS A 59 8.77 29.88 -10.07
CA LYS A 59 8.98 30.88 -11.15
C LYS A 59 7.67 31.31 -11.82
N TYR A 60 6.72 30.39 -11.96
CA TYR A 60 5.48 30.60 -12.71
C TYR A 60 4.26 30.78 -11.82
N GLU A 61 4.44 30.65 -10.49
CA GLU A 61 3.39 30.70 -9.48
C GLU A 61 2.22 29.74 -9.77
N ARG A 62 2.50 28.62 -10.45
CA ARG A 62 1.52 27.62 -10.90
C ARG A 62 1.81 26.24 -10.32
N PHE A 63 0.79 25.39 -10.26
CA PHE A 63 0.93 24.00 -9.84
C PHE A 63 1.06 23.06 -11.05
N GLU A 64 2.02 22.15 -10.98
CA GLU A 64 2.17 21.02 -11.89
C GLU A 64 1.54 19.77 -11.25
N LYS A 65 0.70 19.03 -11.99
CA LYS A 65 0.22 17.71 -11.56
C LYS A 65 1.29 16.67 -11.84
N ARG A 66 1.66 15.87 -10.85
CA ARG A 66 2.61 14.76 -10.96
C ARG A 66 1.99 13.48 -10.41
N THR A 67 2.18 12.40 -11.15
CA THR A 67 1.82 11.06 -10.70
C THR A 67 3.09 10.32 -10.30
N SER A 68 3.08 9.70 -9.12
CA SER A 68 4.15 8.85 -8.64
C SER A 68 3.59 7.44 -8.46
N ALA A 69 4.19 6.48 -9.17
CA ALA A 69 3.84 5.07 -9.05
C ALA A 69 4.82 4.36 -8.12
N LEU A 70 4.31 3.41 -7.34
CA LEU A 70 5.08 2.63 -6.38
C LEU A 70 4.53 1.20 -6.31
N SER A 71 5.43 0.23 -6.09
CA SER A 71 5.04 -1.16 -5.86
C SER A 71 4.94 -1.47 -4.36
N ALA A 72 3.85 -2.12 -3.96
CA ALA A 72 3.63 -2.56 -2.58
C ALA A 72 3.30 -4.05 -2.52
N HIS A 73 3.74 -4.71 -1.45
CA HIS A 73 3.38 -6.09 -1.16
C HIS A 73 1.93 -6.17 -0.69
N LEU A 74 1.13 -6.97 -1.38
CA LEU A 74 -0.23 -7.30 -1.00
C LEU A 74 -0.22 -8.64 -0.26
N PRO A 75 -0.41 -8.65 1.06
CA PRO A 75 -0.54 -9.89 1.79
C PRO A 75 -1.97 -10.42 1.64
N SER A 76 -2.14 -11.73 1.45
CA SER A 76 -3.44 -12.36 1.19
C SER A 76 -4.47 -12.14 2.29
N CYS A 77 -4.00 -11.85 3.50
CA CYS A 77 -4.83 -11.51 4.66
C CYS A 77 -5.80 -10.34 4.38
N ILE A 78 -5.44 -9.38 3.50
CA ILE A 78 -6.27 -8.21 3.17
C ILE A 78 -7.38 -8.53 2.15
N GLY A 79 -7.31 -9.67 1.46
CA GLY A 79 -8.26 -10.08 0.43
C GLY A 79 -7.93 -9.53 -0.96
N GLU A 80 -8.87 -9.71 -1.90
CA GLU A 80 -8.74 -9.27 -3.28
C GLU A 80 -8.94 -7.76 -3.40
N VAL A 81 -8.03 -7.12 -4.15
CA VAL A 81 -8.02 -5.69 -4.42
C VAL A 81 -8.17 -5.48 -5.92
N GLU A 82 -9.07 -4.58 -6.31
CA GLU A 82 -9.35 -4.26 -7.69
C GLU A 82 -8.67 -2.95 -8.11
N ILE A 83 -8.62 -2.71 -9.42
CA ILE A 83 -8.07 -1.47 -9.98
C ILE A 83 -9.05 -0.33 -9.65
N GLY A 84 -8.53 0.77 -9.09
CA GLY A 84 -9.33 1.92 -8.66
C GLY A 84 -9.63 1.94 -7.16
N ASP A 85 -9.35 0.87 -6.43
CA ASP A 85 -9.49 0.86 -4.98
C ASP A 85 -8.50 1.80 -4.30
N THR A 86 -8.94 2.46 -3.24
CA THR A 86 -8.05 3.24 -2.36
C THR A 86 -7.49 2.35 -1.26
N VAL A 87 -6.17 2.29 -1.18
CA VAL A 87 -5.42 1.46 -0.24
C VAL A 87 -4.48 2.29 0.62
N ARG A 88 -4.36 1.87 1.87
CA ARG A 88 -3.39 2.36 2.85
C ARG A 88 -2.20 1.44 2.90
N VAL A 89 -1.02 2.02 2.71
CA VAL A 89 0.24 1.30 2.74
C VAL A 89 1.22 1.92 3.72
N MET A 90 2.14 1.10 4.22
CA MET A 90 3.19 1.54 5.12
C MET A 90 4.54 0.98 4.71
N GLU A 91 5.58 1.74 5.05
CA GLU A 91 6.95 1.37 4.83
C GLU A 91 7.36 0.14 5.67
N CYS A 92 8.19 -0.71 5.07
CA CYS A 92 8.73 -1.89 5.71
C CYS A 92 10.22 -2.05 5.39
N ARG A 93 10.83 -3.17 5.81
CA ARG A 93 12.16 -3.53 5.29
C ARG A 93 12.04 -3.82 3.79
N PRO A 94 13.10 -3.60 2.99
CA PRO A 94 13.10 -4.04 1.60
C PRO A 94 12.75 -5.53 1.51
N LEU A 95 11.68 -5.86 0.78
CA LEU A 95 11.24 -7.23 0.49
C LEU A 95 11.78 -7.69 -0.86
N SER A 96 11.85 -6.76 -1.82
CA SER A 96 12.43 -6.98 -3.14
C SER A 96 13.16 -5.73 -3.62
N LYS A 97 13.62 -5.73 -4.88
CA LYS A 97 14.26 -4.58 -5.51
C LYS A 97 13.37 -3.33 -5.53
N THR A 98 12.06 -3.52 -5.74
CA THR A 98 11.10 -2.42 -5.91
C THR A 98 10.08 -2.35 -4.79
N VAL A 99 9.93 -3.41 -3.99
CA VAL A 99 8.91 -3.51 -2.94
C VAL A 99 9.56 -3.27 -1.58
N SER A 100 9.28 -2.10 -1.02
CA SER A 100 9.64 -1.69 0.33
C SER A 100 8.44 -1.22 1.15
N PHE A 101 7.24 -1.47 0.65
CA PHE A 101 5.98 -1.07 1.26
C PHE A 101 5.03 -2.26 1.31
N CYS A 102 4.16 -2.28 2.32
CA CYS A 102 3.15 -3.31 2.49
C CYS A 102 1.77 -2.66 2.66
N VAL A 103 0.77 -3.27 2.04
CA VAL A 103 -0.63 -2.88 2.22
C VAL A 103 -1.09 -3.30 3.60
N ILE A 104 -1.84 -2.41 4.27
CA ILE A 104 -2.39 -2.68 5.60
C ILE A 104 -3.91 -2.72 5.56
N GLU A 105 -4.53 -1.76 4.86
CA GLU A 105 -5.97 -1.57 4.88
C GLU A 105 -6.46 -1.15 3.49
N LYS A 106 -7.65 -1.65 3.13
CA LYS A 106 -8.44 -1.16 2.01
C LYS A 106 -9.48 -0.20 2.58
N THR A 107 -9.39 1.08 2.25
CA THR A 107 -10.31 2.10 2.80
C THR A 107 -11.64 2.13 2.04
N GLY A 108 -11.72 1.46 0.89
CA GLY A 108 -12.89 1.42 0.02
C GLY A 108 -12.95 2.66 -0.86
N GLY A 109 -13.05 2.47 -2.17
CA GLY A 109 -13.40 3.55 -3.09
C GLY A 109 -14.92 3.56 -3.29
N GLU A 110 -15.57 4.68 -2.97
CA GLU A 110 -16.88 4.99 -3.56
C GLU A 110 -16.65 5.23 -5.05
N ALA A 111 -17.20 4.34 -5.89
CA ALA A 111 -17.37 4.59 -7.32
C ALA A 111 -18.54 5.55 -7.56
#